data_AF-A0A1Z4M027-F1
#
_entry.id   AF-A0A1Z4M027-F1
#
_cell.length_a   1.000
_cell.length_b   1.000
_cell.length_c   1.000
_cell.angle_alpha   90.00
_cell.angle_beta   90.00
_cell.angle_gamma   90.00
#
_symmetry.space_group_name_H-M   'P 1'
#
loop_
_entity.id
_entity.type
_entity.pdbx_description
1 polymer ?
#
loop_
_entity_poly.entity_id
_entity_poly.type
_entity_poly.pdbx_seq_one_letter_code
_entity_poly.pdbx_strand_id
1 'polypeptide(L)'
;MYAVILKNSYQMSVEDNQEFYPDIDDLNYSKILELSKKGDSYAQQQEFTKAIHSYYDALYLVPDPLEAYSAATWLFTAIGESYLLSKDYENARDVLKQAMHCPDAIGNPFIHLILGQAQF
;
A
#
# COMPACT_ATOMS: atom_id res chain seq x y z
N MET A 1 9.96 -11.30 2.59
CA MET A 1 11.29 -11.06 1.96
C MET A 1 11.14 -10.62 0.50
N TYR A 2 10.25 -9.67 0.19
CA TYR A 2 10.07 -9.12 -1.16
C TYR A 2 9.77 -7.61 -1.13
N ALA A 3 9.00 -7.12 -0.13
CA ALA A 3 8.81 -5.69 0.12
C ALA A 3 10.11 -4.89 0.39
N VAL A 4 11.22 -5.54 0.74
CA VAL A 4 12.53 -4.86 0.96
C VAL A 4 13.38 -4.82 -0.32
N ILE A 5 13.21 -5.78 -1.23
CA ILE A 5 14.07 -5.92 -2.42
C ILE A 5 13.58 -5.04 -3.57
N LEU A 6 12.26 -4.91 -3.76
CA LEU A 6 11.68 -3.94 -4.71
C LEU A 6 11.64 -2.52 -4.15
N LYS A 7 11.70 -2.36 -2.82
CA LYS A 7 11.93 -1.05 -2.20
C LYS A 7 13.21 -0.41 -2.73
N ASN A 8 14.27 -1.15 -3.00
CA ASN A 8 15.53 -0.54 -3.49
C ASN A 8 15.51 -0.13 -4.98
N SER A 9 14.60 -0.65 -5.81
CA SER A 9 14.51 -0.23 -7.22
C SER A 9 13.40 0.80 -7.48
N TYR A 10 12.36 0.83 -6.64
CA TYR A 10 11.32 1.87 -6.68
C TYR A 10 11.59 3.02 -5.69
N GLN A 11 12.04 2.78 -4.45
CA GLN A 11 12.37 3.87 -3.51
C GLN A 11 13.61 4.67 -3.90
N MET A 12 14.55 4.11 -4.67
CA MET A 12 15.66 4.92 -5.20
C MET A 12 15.19 6.00 -6.18
N SER A 13 13.93 5.95 -6.66
CA SER A 13 13.28 7.04 -7.39
C SER A 13 12.20 7.80 -6.58
N VAL A 14 11.73 7.26 -5.45
CA VAL A 14 10.70 7.92 -4.60
C VAL A 14 11.30 8.69 -3.40
N GLU A 15 12.50 8.34 -2.94
CA GLU A 15 13.17 9.11 -1.86
C GLU A 15 13.50 10.56 -2.28
N ASP A 16 13.60 10.82 -3.59
CA ASP A 16 13.88 12.15 -4.15
C ASP A 16 12.64 12.92 -4.66
N ASN A 17 11.43 12.32 -4.61
CA ASN A 17 10.19 13.00 -5.01
C ASN A 17 9.10 12.77 -3.98
N GLN A 18 9.05 13.64 -2.98
CA GLN A 18 7.86 13.82 -2.15
C GLN A 18 6.71 14.25 -3.08
N GLU A 19 5.85 13.32 -3.47
CA GLU A 19 4.62 13.66 -4.21
C GLU A 19 3.84 14.67 -3.38
N PHE A 20 3.65 15.87 -3.94
CA PHE A 20 2.98 16.97 -3.27
C PHE A 20 1.47 16.78 -3.39
N TYR A 21 0.84 16.43 -2.27
CA TYR A 21 -0.62 16.35 -2.17
C TYR A 21 -1.14 17.66 -1.58
N PRO A 22 -1.70 18.59 -2.38
CA PRO A 22 -2.14 19.90 -1.88
C PRO A 22 -3.24 19.80 -0.81
N ASP A 23 -4.02 18.71 -0.82
CA ASP A 23 -5.15 18.48 0.08
C ASP A 23 -4.80 17.63 1.31
N ILE A 24 -3.57 17.12 1.40
CA ILE A 24 -3.07 16.41 2.57
C ILE A 24 -2.07 17.33 3.25
N ASP A 25 -2.41 17.82 4.45
CA ASP A 25 -1.45 18.63 5.20
C ASP A 25 -0.21 17.82 5.61
N ASP A 26 0.91 18.51 5.82
CA ASP A 26 2.21 17.90 6.12
C ASP A 26 2.17 16.97 7.34
N LEU A 27 1.31 17.25 8.31
CA LEU A 27 1.19 16.45 9.53
C LEU A 27 0.50 15.11 9.23
N ASN A 28 -0.62 15.15 8.51
CA ASN A 28 -1.32 13.95 8.06
C ASN A 28 -0.47 13.14 7.09
N TYR A 29 0.23 13.78 6.16
CA TYR A 29 1.15 13.10 5.26
C TYR A 29 2.30 12.40 6.01
N SER A 30 2.91 13.08 6.98
CA SER A 30 3.93 12.49 7.85
C SER A 30 3.38 11.31 8.65
N LYS A 31 2.12 11.39 9.10
CA LYS A 31 1.48 10.32 9.87
C LYS A 31 1.15 9.11 9.02
N ILE A 32 0.69 9.31 7.78
CA ILE A 32 0.51 8.26 6.78
C ILE A 32 1.82 7.48 6.58
N LEU A 33 2.94 8.20 6.40
CA LEU A 33 4.26 7.59 6.25
C LEU A 33 4.69 6.81 7.49
N GLU A 34 4.47 7.35 8.69
CA GLU A 34 4.80 6.68 9.95
C GLU A 34 4.01 5.37 10.12
N LEU A 35 2.70 5.41 9.88
CA LEU A 35 1.81 4.26 9.98
C LEU A 35 2.13 3.21 8.92
N SER A 36 2.46 3.63 7.69
CA SER A 36 2.92 2.74 6.62
C SER A 36 4.22 2.03 7.00
N LYS A 37 5.22 2.76 7.52
CA LYS A 37 6.48 2.16 8.00
C LYS A 37 6.26 1.20 9.17
N LYS A 38 5.31 1.50 10.05
CA LYS A 38 4.91 0.61 11.14
C LYS A 38 4.27 -0.68 10.60
N GLY A 39 3.38 -0.55 9.62
CA GLY A 39 2.79 -1.68 8.91
C GLY A 39 3.85 -2.58 8.25
N ASP A 40 4.83 -1.95 7.58
CA ASP A 40 5.95 -2.67 6.96
C ASP A 40 6.75 -3.47 8.00
N SER A 41 7.02 -2.88 9.16
CA SER A 41 7.72 -3.54 10.26
C SER A 41 6.95 -4.75 10.80
N TYR A 42 5.63 -4.65 10.93
CA TYR A 42 4.78 -5.79 11.31
C TYR A 42 4.77 -6.87 10.24
N ALA A 43 4.66 -6.50 8.96
CA ALA A 43 4.68 -7.46 7.85
C ALA A 43 6.03 -8.21 7.77
N GLN A 44 7.15 -7.52 8.02
CA GLN A 44 8.47 -8.16 8.11
C GLN A 44 8.56 -9.18 9.25
N GLN A 45 7.86 -8.93 10.35
CA GLN A 45 7.73 -9.85 11.49
C GLN A 45 6.64 -10.92 11.28
N GLN A 46 6.01 -10.97 10.11
CA GLN A 46 4.86 -11.83 9.77
C GLN A 46 3.63 -11.60 10.65
N GLU A 47 3.56 -10.45 11.34
CA GLU A 47 2.40 -10.03 12.13
C GLU A 47 1.35 -9.36 11.21
N PHE A 48 0.85 -10.09 10.21
CA PHE A 48 0.08 -9.54 9.10
C PHE A 48 -1.20 -8.80 9.55
N THR A 49 -1.91 -9.29 10.57
CA THR A 49 -3.10 -8.59 11.10
C THR A 49 -2.76 -7.19 11.63
N LYS A 50 -1.63 -7.04 12.32
CA LYS A 50 -1.20 -5.72 12.81
C LYS A 50 -0.70 -4.83 11.68
N ALA A 51 -0.07 -5.43 10.66
CA ALA A 51 0.34 -4.71 9.46
C ALA A 51 -0.89 -4.11 8.74
N ILE A 52 -1.90 -4.94 8.48
CA ILE A 52 -3.17 -4.56 7.85
C ILE A 52 -3.84 -3.42 8.63
N HIS A 53 -3.98 -3.55 9.95
CA HIS A 53 -4.55 -2.45 10.76
C HIS A 53 -3.74 -1.15 10.63
N SER A 54 -2.41 -1.22 10.65
CA SER A 54 -1.57 -0.02 10.53
C SER A 54 -1.73 0.66 9.17
N TYR A 55 -1.88 -0.12 8.09
CA TYR A 55 -2.12 0.44 6.76
C TYR A 55 -3.52 1.03 6.60
N TYR A 56 -4.56 0.40 7.19
CA TYR A 56 -5.89 0.99 7.22
C TYR A 56 -5.93 2.28 8.04
N ASP A 57 -5.24 2.32 9.19
CA ASP A 57 -5.09 3.56 9.97
C ASP A 57 -4.44 4.68 9.14
N ALA A 58 -3.46 4.33 8.28
CA ALA A 58 -2.87 5.28 7.35
C ALA A 58 -3.87 5.71 6.26
N LEU A 59 -4.64 4.76 5.72
CA LEU A 59 -5.61 5.00 4.65
C LEU A 59 -6.74 5.95 5.11
N TYR A 60 -7.16 5.86 6.38
CA TYR A 60 -8.16 6.76 6.96
C TYR A 60 -7.71 8.23 7.04
N LEU A 61 -6.42 8.50 6.91
CA LEU A 61 -5.88 9.87 6.86
C LEU A 61 -5.82 10.42 5.43
N VAL A 62 -6.04 9.58 4.42
CA VAL A 62 -6.14 10.01 3.02
C VAL A 62 -7.54 10.61 2.81
N PRO A 63 -7.67 11.82 2.25
CA PRO A 63 -8.96 12.44 1.98
C PRO A 63 -9.80 11.66 0.97
N ASP A 64 -11.12 11.82 1.06
CA ASP A 64 -12.03 11.35 0.03
C ASP A 64 -12.05 12.29 -1.18
N PRO A 65 -12.17 11.78 -2.42
CA PRO A 65 -12.20 10.36 -2.77
C PRO A 65 -10.78 9.75 -2.83
N LEU A 66 -10.60 8.57 -2.24
CA LEU A 66 -9.31 7.87 -2.19
C LEU A 66 -8.67 7.69 -3.58
N GLU A 67 -9.50 7.48 -4.61
CA GLU A 67 -9.08 7.29 -6.01
C GLU A 67 -8.39 8.52 -6.62
N ALA A 68 -8.40 9.67 -5.96
CA ALA A 68 -7.67 10.86 -6.40
C ALA A 68 -6.19 10.84 -5.96
N TYR A 69 -5.81 9.95 -5.03
CA TYR A 69 -4.50 9.98 -4.40
C TYR A 69 -3.72 8.71 -4.76
N SER A 70 -2.51 8.86 -5.32
CA SER A 70 -1.51 7.76 -5.39
C SER A 70 -1.21 7.21 -3.98
N ALA A 71 -1.49 8.04 -2.96
CA ALA A 71 -1.48 7.64 -1.57
C ALA A 71 -2.53 6.54 -1.20
N ALA A 72 -3.52 6.26 -2.04
CA ALA A 72 -4.38 5.10 -1.86
C ALA A 72 -3.76 3.85 -2.53
N THR A 73 -3.11 4.02 -3.68
CA THR A 73 -2.53 2.91 -4.48
C THR A 73 -1.52 2.09 -3.69
N TRP A 74 -0.46 2.72 -3.17
CA TRP A 74 0.56 2.06 -2.32
C TRP A 74 -0.03 1.41 -1.06
N LEU A 75 -0.99 2.04 -0.37
CA LEU A 75 -1.61 1.51 0.85
C LEU A 75 -2.49 0.29 0.57
N PHE A 76 -3.39 0.37 -0.42
CA PHE A 76 -4.19 -0.79 -0.84
C PHE A 76 -3.30 -1.93 -1.34
N THR A 77 -2.20 -1.62 -2.04
CA THR A 77 -1.23 -2.64 -2.48
C THR A 77 -0.58 -3.33 -1.27
N ALA A 78 -0.14 -2.59 -0.25
CA ALA A 78 0.48 -3.14 0.95
C ALA A 78 -0.51 -3.97 1.80
N ILE A 79 -1.76 -3.54 1.89
CA ILE A 79 -2.85 -4.29 2.53
C ILE A 79 -3.10 -5.59 1.76
N GLY A 80 -3.24 -5.51 0.43
CA GLY A 80 -3.44 -6.65 -0.44
C GLY A 80 -2.30 -7.68 -0.36
N GLU A 81 -1.04 -7.22 -0.38
CA GLU A 81 0.13 -8.09 -0.17
C GLU A 81 0.09 -8.74 1.21
N SER A 82 -0.29 -8.01 2.26
CA SER A 82 -0.37 -8.56 3.62
C SER A 82 -1.44 -9.64 3.74
N TYR A 83 -2.61 -9.44 3.14
CA TYR A 83 -3.65 -10.47 3.05
C TYR A 83 -3.15 -11.69 2.28
N LEU A 84 -2.50 -11.48 1.12
CA LEU A 84 -1.93 -12.55 0.30
C LEU A 84 -0.92 -13.39 1.10
N LEU A 85 0.00 -12.74 1.82
CA LEU A 85 1.02 -13.39 2.64
C LEU A 85 0.41 -14.14 3.83
N SER A 86 -0.72 -13.66 4.36
CA SER A 86 -1.52 -14.36 5.38
C SER A 86 -2.39 -15.50 4.82
N LYS A 87 -2.35 -15.73 3.50
CA LYS A 87 -3.17 -16.71 2.74
C LYS A 87 -4.66 -16.41 2.73
N ASP A 88 -5.03 -15.16 2.99
CA ASP A 88 -6.39 -14.67 2.84
C ASP A 88 -6.57 -14.10 1.42
N TYR A 89 -6.71 -15.01 0.47
CA TYR A 89 -6.74 -14.69 -0.95
C TYR A 89 -7.99 -13.90 -1.36
N GLU A 90 -9.12 -14.11 -0.68
CA GLU A 90 -10.37 -13.42 -0.96
C GLU A 90 -10.24 -11.92 -0.64
N ASN A 91 -9.81 -11.59 0.58
CA ASN A 91 -9.61 -10.20 0.98
C ASN A 91 -8.47 -9.55 0.19
N ALA A 92 -7.39 -10.28 -0.11
CA ALA A 92 -6.32 -9.80 -0.97
C ALA A 92 -6.86 -9.35 -2.33
N ARG A 93 -7.62 -10.21 -3.00
CA ARG A 93 -8.21 -9.93 -4.31
C ARG A 93 -9.11 -8.70 -4.26
N ASP A 94 -9.97 -8.60 -3.26
CA ASP A 94 -10.98 -7.54 -3.20
C ASP A 94 -10.36 -6.17 -2.91
N VAL A 95 -9.35 -6.12 -2.04
CA VAL A 95 -8.57 -4.89 -1.80
C VAL A 95 -7.73 -4.49 -3.02
N LEU A 96 -7.09 -5.46 -3.68
CA LEU A 96 -6.26 -5.17 -4.86
C LEU A 96 -7.09 -4.69 -6.06
N LYS A 97 -8.36 -5.11 -6.16
CA LYS A 97 -9.31 -4.53 -7.12
C LYS A 97 -9.63 -3.07 -6.80
N GLN A 98 -9.73 -2.70 -5.53
CA GLN A 98 -9.87 -1.28 -5.14
C GLN A 98 -8.64 -0.47 -5.55
N ALA A 99 -7.45 -1.03 -5.35
CA ALA A 99 -6.20 -0.40 -5.80
C ALA A 99 -6.23 -0.06 -7.30
N MET A 100 -6.82 -0.92 -8.15
CA MET A 100 -6.92 -0.71 -9.60
C MET A 100 -7.71 0.54 -10.02
N HIS A 101 -8.52 1.11 -9.13
CA HIS A 101 -9.24 2.36 -9.37
C HIS A 101 -8.42 3.61 -9.00
N CYS A 102 -7.29 3.44 -8.32
CA CYS A 102 -6.43 4.52 -7.86
C CYS A 102 -5.36 4.88 -8.92
N PRO A 103 -4.71 6.06 -8.79
CA PRO A 103 -3.73 6.53 -9.77
C PRO A 103 -2.56 5.56 -9.93
N ASP A 104 -2.06 5.43 -11.16
CA ASP A 104 -0.90 4.60 -11.55
C ASP A 104 -1.01 3.09 -11.29
N ALA A 105 -2.11 2.61 -10.71
CA ALA A 105 -2.29 1.21 -10.37
C ALA A 105 -2.33 0.29 -11.60
N ILE A 106 -3.01 0.72 -12.68
CA ILE A 106 -3.08 -0.04 -13.94
C ILE A 106 -1.70 -0.22 -14.56
N GLY A 107 -0.83 0.80 -14.45
CA GLY A 107 0.54 0.77 -14.96
C GLY A 107 1.51 -0.01 -14.08
N ASN A 108 1.10 -0.43 -12.88
CA ASN A 108 1.97 -1.08 -11.92
C ASN A 108 1.93 -2.63 -12.09
N PRO A 109 2.97 -3.25 -12.69
CA PRO A 109 3.00 -4.69 -12.93
C PRO A 109 3.00 -5.52 -11.65
N PHE A 110 3.44 -4.95 -10.53
CA PHE A 110 3.46 -5.66 -9.25
C PHE A 110 2.04 -5.93 -8.76
N ILE A 111 1.12 -4.98 -8.89
CA ILE A 111 -0.28 -5.16 -8.46
C ILE A 111 -0.97 -6.25 -9.30
N HIS A 112 -0.68 -6.32 -10.60
CA HIS A 112 -1.15 -7.40 -11.48
C HIS A 112 -0.60 -8.77 -11.07
N LEU A 113 0.68 -8.84 -10.69
CA LEU A 113 1.30 -10.09 -10.22
C LEU A 113 0.59 -10.62 -8.97
N ILE A 114 0.40 -9.79 -7.95
CA ILE A 114 -0.23 -10.20 -6.70
C ILE A 114 -1.73 -10.49 -6.87
N LEU A 115 -2.42 -9.79 -7.78
CA LEU A 115 -3.79 -10.14 -8.18
C LEU A 115 -3.87 -11.54 -8.80
N GLY A 116 -2.92 -11.89 -9.68
CA GLY A 116 -2.83 -13.23 -10.25
C GLY A 116 -2.59 -14.30 -9.18
N GLN A 117 -1.69 -14.04 -8.23
CA GLN A 117 -1.43 -14.94 -7.09
C GLN A 117 -2.62 -15.09 -6.14
N ALA A 118 -3.50 -14.08 -6.04
CA ALA A 118 -4.71 -14.17 -5.24
C ALA A 118 -5.86 -14.92 -5.93
N GLN A 119 -5.76 -15.17 -7.24
CA GLN A 119 -6.82 -15.79 -8.04
C GLN A 119 -6.64 -17.30 -8.26
N PHE A 120 -5.41 -17.81 -8.21
CA PHE A 120 -5.04 -19.19 -8.56
C PHE A 120 -4.11 -19.81 -7.52
#